data_AF-I9A0P7-F1
#
_entry.id   AF-I9A0P7-F1
#
_cell.length_a   1.000
_cell.length_b   1.000
_cell.length_c   1.000
_cell.angle_alpha   90.00
_cell.angle_beta   90.00
_cell.angle_gamma   90.00
#
_symmetry.space_group_name_H-M   'P 1'
#
loop_
_entity.id
_entity.type
_entity.pdbx_description
1 polymer ?
#
loop_
_entity_poly.entity_id
_entity_poly.type
_entity_poly.pdbx_seq_one_letter_code
_entity_poly.pdbx_strand_id
1 'polypeptide(L)'
;MGAPAAVTGDQITATCAVHQVPGPTGTPIPSPAPLPFAAPLTTGLAATVLVGGRPVAVAGSAGLNTPPHVGLHVSDPFMVPAAQQGQVVAGSATVLAEGRGVAYSGCQVTGCAQLPGLLTGSAATVLVGP
;
A
#
# COMPACT_ATOMS: atom_id res chain seq x y z
N MET A 1 12.59 1.07 19.84
CA MET A 1 12.53 2.50 19.50
C MET A 1 11.36 2.71 18.55
N GLY A 2 10.69 3.86 18.59
CA GLY A 2 9.59 4.16 17.68
C GLY A 2 10.08 4.45 16.26
N ALA A 3 9.17 4.35 15.29
CA ALA A 3 9.42 4.63 13.88
C ALA A 3 8.48 5.73 13.36
N PRO A 4 8.85 6.51 12.32
CA PRO A 4 8.01 7.58 11.81
C PRO A 4 6.59 7.12 11.48
N ALA A 5 5.60 7.87 11.95
CA ALA A 5 4.20 7.64 11.62
C ALA A 5 3.96 7.77 10.11
N ALA A 6 3.04 6.96 9.58
CA ALA A 6 2.58 7.11 8.22
C ALA A 6 1.33 8.00 8.16
N VAL A 7 1.22 8.81 7.11
CA VAL A 7 0.10 9.73 6.87
C VAL A 7 -0.46 9.55 5.46
N THR A 8 -1.59 10.19 5.20
CA THR A 8 -2.20 10.28 3.85
C THR A 8 -1.14 10.58 2.81
N GLY A 9 -1.06 9.81 1.73
CA GLY A 9 -0.14 9.98 0.61
C GLY A 9 1.22 9.28 0.78
N ASP A 10 1.57 8.80 1.98
CA ASP A 10 2.71 7.89 2.14
C ASP A 10 2.44 6.59 1.37
N GLN A 11 3.51 5.95 0.89
CA GLN A 11 3.38 4.87 -0.08
C GLN A 11 3.72 3.52 0.53
N ILE A 12 2.87 2.54 0.21
CA ILE A 12 3.25 1.13 0.27
C ILE A 12 4.00 0.83 -1.02
N THR A 13 5.24 0.40 -0.89
CA THR A 13 6.08 -0.07 -1.99
C THR A 13 6.21 -1.58 -1.94
N ALA A 14 6.20 -2.23 -3.09
CA ALA A 14 6.34 -3.68 -3.18
C ALA A 14 6.84 -4.09 -4.57
N THR A 15 6.99 -5.41 -4.75
CA THR A 15 7.26 -6.02 -6.05
C THR A 15 6.13 -6.98 -6.39
N CYS A 16 5.49 -6.78 -7.54
CA CYS A 16 4.47 -7.68 -8.05
C CYS A 16 5.11 -8.76 -8.92
N ALA A 17 5.29 -9.95 -8.34
CA ALA A 17 5.90 -11.09 -9.03
C ALA A 17 4.88 -11.98 -9.78
N VAL A 18 3.58 -11.67 -9.69
CA VAL A 18 2.49 -12.53 -10.18
C VAL A 18 1.67 -11.86 -11.28
N HIS A 19 2.11 -10.71 -11.79
CA HIS A 19 1.39 -10.02 -12.84
C HIS A 19 1.42 -10.81 -14.15
N GLN A 20 0.33 -10.76 -14.91
CA GLN A 20 0.21 -11.39 -16.22
C GLN A 20 0.11 -10.31 -17.30
N VAL A 21 0.77 -10.53 -18.42
CA VAL A 21 0.77 -9.63 -19.58
C VAL A 21 0.18 -10.34 -20.80
N PRO A 22 -0.22 -9.61 -21.85
CA PRO A 22 -0.71 -10.22 -23.09
C PRO A 22 0.41 -11.00 -23.78
N GLY A 23 0.19 -12.29 -24.01
CA GLY A 23 1.09 -13.12 -24.81
C GLY A 23 0.95 -12.86 -26.32
N PRO A 24 1.82 -13.44 -27.15
CA PRO A 24 1.81 -13.25 -28.61
C PRO A 24 0.48 -13.62 -29.29
N THR A 25 -0.26 -14.58 -28.72
CA THR A 25 -1.58 -15.04 -29.20
C THR A 25 -2.74 -14.38 -28.45
N GLY A 26 -2.49 -13.35 -27.64
CA GLY A 26 -3.48 -12.67 -26.80
C GLY A 26 -3.84 -13.40 -25.50
N THR A 27 -3.31 -14.60 -25.27
CA THR A 27 -3.50 -15.33 -24.02
C THR A 27 -2.64 -14.73 -22.90
N PRO A 28 -3.15 -14.59 -21.66
CA PRO A 28 -2.36 -14.06 -20.55
C PRO A 28 -1.16 -14.98 -20.24
N ILE A 29 0.04 -14.40 -20.13
CA ILE A 29 1.26 -15.11 -19.71
C ILE A 29 1.89 -14.39 -18.51
N PRO A 30 2.66 -15.07 -17.65
CA PRO A 30 3.42 -14.40 -16.59
C PRO A 30 4.31 -13.29 -17.16
N SER A 31 4.39 -12.15 -16.46
CA SER A 31 5.32 -11.08 -16.80
C SER A 31 6.75 -11.63 -16.83
N PRO A 32 7.58 -11.28 -17.84
CA PRO A 32 8.97 -11.73 -17.93
C PRO A 32 9.85 -11.29 -16.75
N ALA A 33 9.45 -10.23 -16.05
CA ALA A 33 10.11 -9.74 -14.84
C ALA A 33 9.09 -9.23 -13.81
N PRO A 34 9.43 -9.21 -12.52
CA PRO A 34 8.57 -8.59 -11.50
C PRO A 34 8.35 -7.10 -11.76
N LEU A 35 7.13 -6.63 -11.53
CA LEU A 35 6.75 -5.23 -11.75
C LEU A 35 6.85 -4.44 -10.45
N PRO A 36 7.27 -3.16 -10.50
CA PRO A 36 7.22 -2.29 -9.34
C PRO A 36 5.76 -2.05 -8.91
N PHE A 37 5.55 -1.86 -7.61
CA PHE A 37 4.27 -1.49 -7.03
C PHE A 37 4.46 -0.31 -6.09
N ALA A 38 3.61 0.70 -6.23
CA ALA A 38 3.57 1.85 -5.35
C ALA A 38 2.13 2.31 -5.15
N ALA A 39 1.60 2.19 -3.93
CA ALA A 39 0.24 2.57 -3.59
C ALA A 39 0.23 3.67 -2.53
N PRO A 40 -0.14 4.93 -2.87
CA PRO A 40 -0.31 5.99 -1.89
C PRO A 40 -1.52 5.71 -1.01
N LEU A 41 -1.36 5.84 0.31
CA LEU A 41 -2.44 5.70 1.27
C LEU A 41 -3.43 6.85 1.14
N THR A 42 -4.61 6.56 0.58
CA THR A 42 -5.65 7.57 0.26
C THR A 42 -7.01 7.22 0.84
N THR A 43 -7.20 5.98 1.31
CA THR A 43 -8.46 5.48 1.84
C THR A 43 -8.25 4.82 3.21
N GLY A 44 -9.32 4.73 4.00
CA GLY A 44 -9.27 4.07 5.32
C GLY A 44 -8.38 4.77 6.35
N LEU A 45 -8.04 6.04 6.14
CA LEU A 45 -7.24 6.89 7.05
C LEU A 45 -8.05 7.24 8.31
N ALA A 46 -7.40 7.84 9.32
CA ALA A 46 -8.11 8.45 10.43
C ALA A 46 -8.91 9.68 9.94
N ALA A 47 -10.11 9.90 10.45
CA ALA A 47 -10.94 11.06 10.09
C ALA A 47 -10.58 12.31 10.92
N THR A 48 -10.14 12.12 12.16
CA THR A 48 -9.98 13.20 13.16
C THR A 48 -8.56 13.37 13.67
N VAL A 49 -7.70 12.36 13.53
CA VAL A 49 -6.33 12.39 14.03
C VAL A 49 -5.37 12.77 12.91
N LEU A 50 -4.71 13.91 13.09
CA LEU A 50 -3.75 14.44 12.13
C LEU A 50 -2.33 14.39 12.69
N VAL A 51 -1.35 14.10 11.84
CA VAL A 51 0.07 14.24 12.13
C VAL A 51 0.67 15.17 11.08
N GLY A 52 1.32 16.25 11.49
CA GLY A 52 1.83 17.26 10.57
C GLY A 52 0.72 17.88 9.69
N GLY A 53 -0.51 17.97 10.20
CA GLY A 53 -1.67 18.48 9.47
C GLY A 53 -2.28 17.50 8.46
N ARG A 54 -1.78 16.27 8.36
CA ARG A 54 -2.28 15.23 7.43
C ARG A 54 -2.96 14.10 8.20
N PRO A 55 -4.08 13.54 7.70
CA PRO A 55 -4.72 12.40 8.34
C PRO A 55 -3.75 11.22 8.50
N VAL A 56 -3.65 10.69 9.72
CA VAL A 56 -2.75 9.58 10.03
C VAL A 56 -3.27 8.27 9.44
N ALA A 57 -2.36 7.44 8.94
CA ALA A 57 -2.68 6.10 8.51
C ALA A 57 -2.79 5.15 9.71
N VAL A 58 -3.66 4.16 9.59
CA VAL A 58 -3.97 3.19 10.63
C VAL A 58 -4.17 1.81 10.02
N ALA A 59 -4.32 0.77 10.83
CA ALA A 59 -4.72 -0.55 10.38
C ALA A 59 -5.98 -0.46 9.49
N GLY A 60 -5.90 -1.06 8.30
CA GLY A 60 -6.93 -0.99 7.27
C GLY A 60 -6.81 0.17 6.29
N SER A 61 -5.95 1.17 6.54
CA SER A 61 -5.65 2.22 5.54
C SER A 61 -5.08 1.61 4.27
N ALA A 62 -5.47 2.14 3.11
CA ALA A 62 -5.19 1.53 1.82
C ALA A 62 -5.02 2.54 0.69
N GLY A 63 -4.46 2.05 -0.41
CA GLY A 63 -4.22 2.78 -1.65
C GLY A 63 -4.30 1.84 -2.85
N LEU A 64 -4.39 2.41 -4.06
CA LEU A 64 -4.29 1.65 -5.30
C LEU A 64 -2.91 1.88 -5.94
N ASN A 65 -2.38 0.83 -6.56
CA ASN A 65 -1.14 0.90 -7.31
C ASN A 65 -1.18 2.02 -8.35
N THR A 66 -0.13 2.85 -8.38
CA THR A 66 0.01 3.99 -9.28
C THR A 66 1.44 4.03 -9.82
N PRO A 67 1.66 3.85 -11.14
CA PRO A 67 0.65 3.57 -12.17
C PRO A 67 0.02 2.17 -12.00
N PRO A 68 -1.24 1.98 -12.43
CA PRO A 68 -1.90 0.68 -12.36
C PRO A 68 -1.22 -0.31 -13.31
N HIS A 69 -1.14 -1.58 -12.91
CA HIS A 69 -0.75 -2.68 -13.79
C HIS A 69 -1.82 -3.08 -14.81
N VAL A 70 -3.03 -2.51 -14.75
CA VAL A 70 -4.10 -2.80 -15.72
C VAL A 70 -4.32 -1.56 -16.58
N GLY A 71 -4.59 -1.79 -17.86
CA GLY A 71 -4.98 -0.73 -18.79
C GLY A 71 -3.80 0.09 -19.33
N LEU A 72 -2.57 -0.43 -19.27
CA LEU A 72 -1.44 0.14 -19.98
C LEU A 72 -1.47 -0.25 -21.47
N HIS A 73 -2.13 -1.36 -21.81
CA HIS A 73 -2.43 -1.79 -23.18
C HIS A 73 -3.87 -2.32 -23.32
N VAL A 74 -4.48 -2.15 -24.49
CA VAL A 74 -5.87 -2.60 -24.78
C VAL A 74 -6.06 -4.11 -24.64
N SER A 75 -4.98 -4.87 -24.73
CA SER A 75 -5.00 -6.33 -24.59
C SER A 75 -4.61 -6.82 -23.19
N ASP A 76 -4.31 -5.91 -22.23
CA ASP A 76 -3.92 -6.30 -20.88
C ASP A 76 -4.98 -7.22 -20.26
N PRO A 77 -4.58 -8.39 -19.72
CA PRO A 77 -5.52 -9.23 -19.01
C PRO A 77 -6.12 -8.45 -17.84
N PHE A 78 -7.43 -8.51 -17.70
CA PHE A 78 -8.14 -7.82 -16.63
C PHE A 78 -7.73 -8.41 -15.28
N MET A 79 -6.82 -7.75 -14.58
CA MET A 79 -6.59 -8.01 -13.16
C MET A 79 -7.71 -7.31 -12.38
N VAL A 80 -8.43 -8.04 -11.53
CA VAL A 80 -9.47 -7.42 -10.70
C VAL A 80 -8.87 -6.24 -9.91
N PRO A 81 -9.52 -5.07 -9.84
CA PRO A 81 -8.95 -3.89 -9.19
C PRO A 81 -8.46 -4.12 -7.76
N ALA A 82 -9.13 -5.00 -7.00
CA ALA A 82 -8.73 -5.40 -5.66
C ALA A 82 -7.35 -6.08 -5.60
N ALA A 83 -6.91 -6.72 -6.68
CA ALA A 83 -5.57 -7.30 -6.76
C ALA A 83 -4.46 -6.24 -6.80
N GLN A 84 -4.78 -4.96 -7.02
CA GLN A 84 -3.81 -3.86 -7.06
C GLN A 84 -3.90 -2.92 -5.85
N GLN A 85 -4.65 -3.32 -4.82
CA GLN A 85 -4.72 -2.59 -3.58
C GLN A 85 -3.51 -2.90 -2.70
N GLY A 86 -2.92 -1.86 -2.14
CA GLY A 86 -1.99 -1.97 -1.02
C GLY A 86 -2.70 -1.59 0.27
N GLN A 87 -2.44 -2.31 1.36
CA GLN A 87 -3.15 -2.11 2.62
C GLN A 87 -2.21 -2.24 3.82
N VAL A 88 -2.46 -1.43 4.85
CA VAL A 88 -1.90 -1.62 6.18
C VAL A 88 -2.61 -2.78 6.86
N VAL A 89 -1.90 -3.89 7.06
CA VAL A 89 -2.43 -5.09 7.71
C VAL A 89 -2.46 -4.90 9.22
N ALA A 90 -1.36 -4.42 9.80
CA ALA A 90 -1.25 -4.14 11.22
C ALA A 90 -0.40 -2.90 11.47
N GLY A 91 -0.92 -2.00 12.31
CA GLY A 91 -0.19 -0.86 12.87
C GLY A 91 0.28 -1.15 14.29
N SER A 92 0.41 -0.12 15.11
CA SER A 92 0.78 -0.23 16.53
C SER A 92 -0.27 -0.98 17.35
N ALA A 93 0.17 -1.83 18.29
CA ALA A 93 -0.69 -2.49 19.26
C ALA A 93 -1.12 -1.59 20.42
N THR A 94 -0.40 -0.49 20.65
CA THR A 94 -0.59 0.37 21.84
C THR A 94 -0.93 1.81 21.49
N VAL A 95 -0.45 2.31 20.34
CA VAL A 95 -0.74 3.66 19.86
C VAL A 95 -1.90 3.57 18.88
N LEU A 96 -3.08 3.95 19.36
CA LEU A 96 -4.32 3.86 18.59
C LEU A 96 -4.80 5.25 18.16
N ALA A 97 -5.28 5.34 16.93
CA ALA A 97 -6.09 6.46 16.45
C ALA A 97 -7.47 5.90 16.05
N GLU A 98 -8.52 6.43 16.66
CA GLU A 98 -9.90 5.97 16.42
C GLU A 98 -10.09 4.46 16.69
N GLY A 99 -9.40 3.95 17.72
CA GLY A 99 -9.42 2.53 18.08
C GLY A 99 -8.64 1.62 17.12
N ARG A 100 -7.97 2.17 16.12
CA ARG A 100 -7.18 1.42 15.12
C ARG A 100 -5.69 1.69 15.33
N GLY A 101 -4.87 0.66 15.23
CA GLY A 101 -3.42 0.77 15.40
C GLY A 101 -2.79 1.73 14.39
N VAL A 102 -2.04 2.73 14.85
CA VAL A 102 -1.39 3.72 13.99
C VAL A 102 -0.32 3.05 13.13
N ALA A 103 -0.34 3.31 11.82
CA ALA A 103 0.64 2.80 10.89
C ALA A 103 1.97 3.57 11.03
N TYR A 104 3.08 2.86 10.89
CA TYR A 104 4.43 3.41 11.06
C TYR A 104 5.39 2.76 10.06
N SER A 105 6.57 3.35 9.89
CA SER A 105 7.58 2.84 8.97
C SER A 105 7.98 1.41 9.34
N GLY A 106 7.81 0.47 8.41
CA GLY A 106 8.11 -0.96 8.64
C GLY A 106 6.99 -1.76 9.33
N CYS A 107 5.81 -1.18 9.58
CA CYS A 107 4.66 -1.97 10.03
C CYS A 107 4.19 -2.95 8.93
N GLN A 108 3.40 -3.95 9.30
CA GLN A 108 2.97 -4.99 8.36
C GLN A 108 2.01 -4.42 7.32
N VAL A 109 2.40 -4.50 6.06
CA VAL A 109 1.58 -4.06 4.92
C VAL A 109 1.63 -5.09 3.79
N THR A 110 0.61 -5.04 2.95
CA THR A 110 0.54 -5.82 1.71
C THR A 110 0.45 -4.88 0.51
N GLY A 111 0.98 -5.32 -0.62
CA GLY A 111 0.81 -4.71 -1.92
C GLY A 111 -0.03 -5.59 -2.85
N CYS A 112 0.29 -5.51 -4.14
CA CYS A 112 -0.40 -6.27 -5.20
C CYS A 112 -0.56 -7.75 -4.84
N ALA A 113 -1.76 -8.31 -5.09
CA ALA A 113 -2.13 -9.68 -4.80
C ALA A 113 -1.85 -10.10 -3.35
N GLN A 114 -1.93 -9.15 -2.41
CA GLN A 114 -1.65 -9.32 -0.99
C GLN A 114 -0.21 -9.77 -0.68
N LEU A 115 0.72 -9.61 -1.62
CA LEU A 115 2.13 -9.88 -1.40
C LEU A 115 2.71 -8.91 -0.36
N PRO A 116 3.70 -9.31 0.45
CA PRO A 116 4.34 -8.41 1.41
C PRO A 116 4.87 -7.13 0.75
N GLY A 117 4.68 -6.00 1.43
CA GLY A 117 5.22 -4.70 1.02
C GLY A 117 6.00 -4.02 2.14
N LEU A 118 6.47 -2.81 1.84
CA LEU A 118 7.12 -1.91 2.78
C LEU A 118 6.38 -0.57 2.81
N LEU A 119 6.08 -0.08 4.00
CA LEU A 119 5.59 1.27 4.22
C LEU A 119 6.72 2.15 4.77
N THR A 120 6.91 3.32 4.18
CA THR A 120 7.80 4.36 4.68
C THR A 120 6.97 5.59 5.05
N GLY A 121 6.88 5.86 6.35
CA GLY A 121 6.16 7.01 6.89
C GLY A 121 7.00 8.29 6.77
N SER A 122 6.37 9.38 6.30
CA SER A 122 7.06 10.66 6.13
C SER A 122 7.00 11.58 7.35
N ALA A 123 6.15 11.29 8.34
CA ALA A 123 5.97 12.12 9.52
C ALA A 123 7.06 11.88 10.58
N ALA A 124 8.31 12.20 10.25
CA ALA A 124 9.49 11.93 11.07
C ALA A 124 9.50 12.64 12.44
N THR A 125 8.67 13.67 12.64
CA THR A 125 8.53 14.36 13.93
C THR A 125 7.69 13.60 14.95
N VAL A 126 6.99 12.52 14.55
CA VAL A 126 6.20 11.66 15.44
C VAL A 126 6.63 10.21 15.24
N LEU A 127 7.25 9.65 16.27
CA LEU A 127 7.69 8.25 16.29
C LEU A 127 6.66 7.39 17.04
N VAL A 128 6.18 6.35 16.37
CA VAL A 128 5.16 5.42 16.86
C VAL A 128 5.85 4.10 17.22
N GLY A 129 5.54 3.58 18.41
CA GLY A 129 5.99 2.26 18.83
C GLY A 129 5.16 1.15 18.18
N PRO A 130 5.73 -0.07 18.00
CA PRO A 130 4.97 -1.23 17.56
C PRO A 130 3.80 -1.59 18.49
#